data_AF-A0A736GUT4-F1
#
_entry.id   AF-A0A736GUT4-F1
#
_cell.length_a   1.000
_cell.length_b   1.000
_cell.length_c   1.000
_cell.angle_alpha   90.00
_cell.angle_beta   90.00
_cell.angle_gamma   90.00
#
_symmetry.space_group_name_H-M   'P 1'
#
loop_
_entity.id
_entity.type
_entity.pdbx_description
1 polymer ?
#
loop_
_entity_poly.entity_id
_entity_poly.type
_entity_poly.pdbx_seq_one_letter_code
_entity_poly.pdbx_strand_id
1 'polypeptide(L)' 'MKFNSNDRLFISIFLGLAIIYTFPLLTHQSFFVDDLGRSLYGGLGWSGNGRPLSDFIFYIINFGIPIIDASPLPLML' A
#
# COMPACT_ATOMS: atom_id res chain seq x y z
N MET A 1 -10.04 -6.65 28.04
CA MET A 1 -11.26 -6.80 27.22
C MET A 1 -11.32 -8.25 26.76
N LYS A 2 -12.40 -9.01 27.01
CA LYS A 2 -12.54 -10.40 26.54
C LYS A 2 -13.53 -10.42 25.39
N PHE A 3 -13.09 -10.81 24.19
CA PHE A 3 -13.97 -11.01 23.04
C PHE A 3 -14.79 -12.28 23.21
N ASN A 4 -16.10 -12.17 23.07
CA ASN A 4 -16.99 -13.33 23.05
C ASN A 4 -17.07 -13.94 21.63
N SER A 5 -17.84 -15.00 21.44
CA SER A 5 -17.97 -15.69 20.15
C SER A 5 -18.59 -14.81 19.06
N ASN A 6 -19.54 -13.93 19.41
CA ASN A 6 -20.17 -13.02 18.46
C ASN A 6 -19.22 -11.91 18.03
N ASP A 7 -18.40 -11.39 18.95
CA ASP A 7 -17.37 -10.40 18.61
C ASP A 7 -16.36 -10.99 17.63
N ARG A 8 -15.92 -12.24 17.88
CA ARG A 8 -15.01 -12.95 16.96
C ARG A 8 -15.66 -13.18 15.60
N LEU A 9 -16.93 -13.58 15.57
CA LEU A 9 -17.67 -13.77 14.32
C LEU A 9 -17.79 -12.47 13.54
N PHE A 10 -18.15 -11.37 14.22
CA PHE A 10 -18.24 -10.05 13.63
C PHE A 10 -16.89 -9.60 13.04
N ILE A 11 -15.80 -9.72 13.80
CA ILE A 11 -14.46 -9.37 13.34
C ILE A 11 -14.08 -10.20 12.10
N SER A 12 -14.33 -11.50 12.12
CA SER A 12 -14.03 -12.38 10.99
C SER A 12 -14.83 -12.01 9.73
N ILE A 13 -16.12 -11.72 9.86
CA ILE A 13 -16.97 -11.28 8.74
C ILE A 13 -16.47 -9.94 8.21
N PHE A 14 -16.21 -8.99 9.09
CA PHE A 14 -15.72 -7.67 8.71
C PHE A 14 -14.38 -7.74 7.97
N LEU A 15 -13.41 -8.51 8.49
CA LEU A 15 -12.13 -8.75 7.83
C LEU A 15 -12.31 -9.44 6.48
N GLY A 16 -13.18 -10.45 6.40
CA GLY A 16 -13.49 -11.13 5.14
C GLY A 16 -14.06 -10.16 4.09
N LEU A 17 -14.99 -9.29 4.47
CA LEU A 17 -15.55 -8.27 3.58
C LEU A 17 -14.51 -7.23 3.17
N ALA A 18 -13.65 -6.79 4.09
CA ALA A 18 -12.56 -5.86 3.78
C ALA A 18 -11.58 -6.46 2.76
N ILE A 19 -11.23 -7.74 2.91
CA ILE A 19 -10.37 -8.45 1.94
C ILE A 19 -11.07 -8.55 0.59
N ILE A 20 -12.33 -8.98 0.53
CA ILE A 20 -13.08 -9.10 -0.73
C ILE A 20 -13.18 -7.73 -1.43
N TYR A 21 -13.42 -6.66 -0.67
CA TYR A 21 -13.53 -5.30 -1.21
C TYR A 21 -12.18 -4.77 -1.76
N THR A 22 -11.08 -5.06 -1.06
CA THR A 22 -9.75 -4.58 -1.46
C THR A 22 -9.06 -5.49 -2.47
N PHE A 23 -9.49 -6.74 -2.61
CA PHE A 23 -8.88 -7.73 -3.52
C PHE A 23 -8.76 -7.25 -4.97
N PRO A 24 -9.78 -6.61 -5.59
CA PRO A 24 -9.65 -6.09 -6.95
C PRO A 24 -8.54 -5.04 -7.09
N LEU A 25 -8.27 -4.25 -6.05
CA LEU A 25 -7.19 -3.25 -6.06
C LEU A 25 -5.80 -3.90 -6.11
N LEU A 26 -5.66 -5.11 -5.56
CA LEU A 26 -4.40 -5.87 -5.60
C LEU A 26 -4.16 -6.54 -6.95
N THR A 27 -5.22 -6.95 -7.63
CA THR A 27 -5.12 -7.68 -8.91
C THR A 27 -5.17 -6.76 -10.13
N HIS A 28 -5.73 -5.56 -10.00
CA HIS A 28 -5.83 -4.62 -11.09
C HIS A 28 -4.60 -3.71 -11.11
N GLN A 29 -3.72 -3.90 -12.09
CA GLN A 29 -2.47 -3.13 -12.28
C GLN A 29 -2.71 -1.72 -12.84
N SER A 30 -3.71 -1.01 -12.34
CA SER A 30 -3.90 0.40 -12.69
C SER A 30 -3.04 1.26 -11.79
N PHE A 31 -2.16 2.06 -12.38
CA PHE A 31 -1.39 3.05 -11.64
C PHE A 31 -2.33 4.10 -11.03
N PHE A 32 -2.18 4.36 -9.74
CA PHE A 32 -2.65 5.63 -9.19
C PHE A 32 -1.85 6.78 -9.80
N VAL A 33 -2.42 7.99 -9.83
CA VAL A 33 -1.80 9.16 -10.48
C VAL A 33 -0.40 9.46 -9.93
N ASP A 34 -0.21 9.26 -8.63
CA ASP A 34 1.06 9.40 -7.95
C ASP A 34 2.05 8.27 -8.27
N ASP A 35 1.57 7.04 -8.47
CA ASP A 35 2.40 5.89 -8.86
C ASP A 35 2.87 6.00 -10.32
N LEU A 36 2.02 6.47 -11.24
CA LEU A 36 2.37 6.61 -12.65
C LEU A 36 3.54 7.57 -12.87
N GLY A 37 3.48 8.76 -12.26
CA GLY A 37 4.58 9.72 -12.39
C GLY A 37 5.90 9.14 -11.85
N ARG A 38 5.83 8.37 -10.78
CA ARG A 38 7.01 7.79 -10.15
C ARG A 38 7.56 6.59 -10.90
N SER A 39 6.71 5.76 -11.49
CA SER A 39 7.14 4.65 -12.34
C SER A 39 7.77 5.14 -13.66
N LEU A 40 7.36 6.32 -14.15
CA LEU A 40 7.94 6.97 -15.31
C LEU A 40 9.26 7.70 -15.02
N TYR A 41 9.34 8.45 -13.91
CA TYR A 41 10.48 9.34 -13.63
C TYR A 41 11.46 8.80 -12.58
N GLY A 42 11.10 7.75 -11.85
CA GLY A 42 11.95 7.10 -10.84
C GLY A 42 12.28 7.98 -9.62
N GLY A 43 11.48 9.01 -9.37
CA GLY A 43 11.74 10.03 -8.35
C GLY A 43 11.06 9.78 -7.01
N LEU A 44 11.72 10.20 -5.93
CA LEU A 44 11.12 10.40 -4.61
C LEU A 44 10.29 11.70 -4.61
N GLY A 45 9.70 12.08 -3.47
CA GLY A 45 8.97 13.35 -3.36
C GLY A 45 7.85 13.37 -2.32
N TRP A 46 7.81 12.35 -1.46
CA TRP A 46 6.84 12.30 -0.37
C TRP A 46 7.23 13.26 0.76
N SER A 47 8.52 13.56 0.95
CA SER A 47 8.98 14.60 1.90
C SER A 47 8.34 15.96 1.62
N GLY A 48 8.19 16.35 0.35
CA GLY A 48 7.55 17.62 -0.04
C GLY A 48 6.07 17.69 0.36
N ASN A 49 5.44 16.55 0.61
CA ASN A 49 4.05 16.43 1.08
C ASN A 49 3.97 16.06 2.58
N GLY A 50 5.06 16.21 3.34
CA GLY A 50 5.10 15.91 4.77
C GLY A 50 5.22 14.42 5.12
N ARG A 51 5.60 13.56 4.16
CA ARG A 51 5.75 12.10 4.32
C ARG A 51 7.22 11.65 4.11
N PRO A 52 8.17 12.13 4.93
CA PRO A 52 9.59 11.79 4.76
C PRO A 52 9.89 10.31 5.00
N LEU A 53 9.10 9.64 5.83
CA LEU A 53 9.25 8.20 6.07
C LEU A 53 8.99 7.38 4.80
N SER A 54 8.08 7.83 3.92
CA SER A 54 7.82 7.16 2.65
C SER A 54 9.04 7.23 1.73
N ASP A 55 9.72 8.38 1.65
CA ASP A 55 10.96 8.49 0.86
C ASP A 55 12.03 7.51 1.36
N PHE A 56 12.20 7.40 2.68
CA PHE A 56 13.17 6.48 3.29
C PHE A 56 12.85 5.02 3.00
N ILE A 57 11.60 4.59 3.19
CA ILE A 57 11.17 3.22 2.93
C ILE A 57 11.35 2.86 1.45
N PHE A 58 10.91 3.73 0.55
CA PHE A 58 11.04 3.48 -0.89
C PHE A 58 12.49 3.44 -1.35
N TYR A 59 13.37 4.28 -0.79
CA TYR A 59 14.80 4.23 -1.09
C TYR A 59 15.42 2.89 -0.68
N ILE A 60 15.07 2.35 0.49
CA ILE A 60 15.60 1.07 0.98
C ILE A 60 15.10 -0.09 0.12
N ILE A 61 13.79 -0.17 -0.13
CA ILE A 61 13.18 -1.29 -0.88
C ILE A 61 13.69 -1.32 -2.32
N ASN A 62 13.94 -0.15 -2.92
CA ASN A 62 14.47 -0.05 -4.28
C ASN A 62 16.00 -0.10 -4.36
N PHE A 63 16.70 -0.28 -3.23
CA PHE A 63 18.16 -0.24 -3.14
C PHE A 63 18.78 1.05 -3.71
N GLY A 64 18.06 2.17 -3.61
CA GLY A 64 18.48 3.46 -4.12
C GLY A 64 17.47 4.11 -5.07
N ILE A 65 18.01 4.84 -6.05
CA ILE A 65 17.28 5.57 -7.11
C ILE A 65 17.85 5.08 -8.45
N PRO A 66 17.03 4.96 -9.52
CA PRO A 66 15.60 5.28 -9.61
C PRO A 66 14.72 4.29 -8.86
N ILE A 67 13.63 4.79 -8.27
CA ILE A 67 12.59 3.89 -7.75
C ILE A 67 11.87 3.21 -8.93
N ILE A 68 11.67 1.90 -8.83
CA ILE A 68 10.89 1.13 -9.80
C ILE A 68 9.46 0.97 -9.30
N ASP A 69 8.56 0.57 -10.19
CA ASP A 69 7.21 0.18 -9.79
C ASP A 69 7.30 -1.00 -8.80
N ALA A 70 6.93 -0.74 -7.55
CA ALA A 70 6.89 -1.73 -6.49
C ALA A 70 5.50 -2.36 -6.33
N SER A 71 4.52 -2.02 -7.18
CA SER A 71 3.17 -2.58 -7.11
C SER A 71 3.19 -4.11 -7.15
N PRO A 72 2.41 -4.81 -6.30
CA PRO A 72 1.42 -4.28 -5.34
C PRO A 72 1.97 -4.08 -3.92
N LEU A 73 3.28 -4.08 -3.70
CA LEU A 73 3.89 -4.04 -2.36
C LEU A 73 3.41 -2.87 -1.49
N PRO A 74 3.25 -1.62 -2.00
CA PRO A 74 2.71 -0.51 -1.21
C PRO A 74 1.25 -0.71 -0.76
N LEU A 75 0.49 -1.58 -1.43
CA LEU A 75 -0.89 -1.91 -1.04
C LEU A 75 -0.94 -3.01 0.04
N MET A 76 0.18 -3.71 0.28
CA MET A 76 0.28 -4.80 1.24
C MET A 76 0.91 -4.39 2.58
N LEU A 77 1.60 -3.24 2.64
CA LEU A 77 2.35 -2.72 3.80
C LEU A 77 1.57 -1.61 4.51
#